data_AF-A0A6V7Y556-F1
#
_entry.id   AF-A0A6V7Y556-F1
#
_cell.length_a   1.000
_cell.length_b   1.000
_cell.length_c   1.000
_cell.angle_alpha   90.00
_cell.angle_beta   90.00
_cell.angle_gamma   90.00
#
_symmetry.space_group_name_H-M   'P 1'
#
loop_
_entity.id
_entity.type
_entity.pdbx_description
1 polymer ?
#
loop_
_entity_poly.entity_id
_entity_poly.type
_entity_poly.pdbx_seq_one_letter_code
_entity_poly.pdbx_strand_id
1 'polypeptide(L)' 'MGKHCCATCKNSVPVAKKDIPLCTDLADNCDQIASTCGEEAWQPTMISDCAQTCDKCELHFQMLEKKLAAAAA' A
#
# COMPACT_ATOMS: atom_id res chain seq x y z
N MET A 1 -30.66 -0.54 -34.03
CA MET A 1 -30.30 0.30 -32.86
C MET A 1 -29.66 -0.61 -31.83
N GLY A 2 -28.54 -0.39 -31.14
CA GLY A 2 -27.52 0.64 -31.09
C GLY A 2 -26.29 0.01 -30.40
N LYS A 3 -25.11 0.51 -30.73
CA LYS A 3 -23.80 -0.10 -30.54
C LYS A 3 -23.40 -0.10 -29.06
N HIS A 4 -22.98 -1.23 -28.50
CA HIS A 4 -22.17 -1.20 -27.29
C HIS A 4 -20.73 -0.88 -27.70
N CYS A 5 -20.41 0.41 -27.73
CA CYS A 5 -19.03 0.86 -27.73
C CYS A 5 -18.51 0.81 -26.28
N CYS A 6 -17.92 -0.30 -25.85
CA CYS A 6 -16.99 -0.29 -24.73
C CYS A 6 -15.58 -0.33 -25.33
N ALA A 7 -15.05 0.84 -25.72
CA ALA A 7 -13.70 0.97 -26.26
C ALA A 7 -12.62 1.06 -25.18
N THR A 8 -12.95 0.88 -23.90
CA THR A 8 -11.98 0.79 -22.79
C THR A 8 -12.55 -0.07 -21.67
N CYS A 9 -12.76 -1.35 -21.94
CA CYS A 9 -12.83 -2.33 -20.85
C CYS A 9 -11.39 -2.82 -20.66
N LYS A 10 -10.79 -2.54 -19.48
CA LYS A 10 -9.43 -2.90 -19.01
C LYS A 10 -8.40 -1.76 -19.04
N ASN A 11 -8.47 -0.85 -18.07
CA ASN A 11 -7.23 -0.40 -17.45
C ASN A 11 -7.32 -0.26 -15.93
N SER A 12 -8.17 -1.06 -15.30
CA SER A 12 -7.96 -1.44 -13.91
C SER A 12 -7.06 -2.65 -13.97
N VAL A 13 -5.74 -2.46 -13.98
CA VAL A 13 -4.82 -3.56 -13.71
C VAL A 13 -5.21 -4.05 -12.32
N PRO A 14 -5.78 -5.26 -12.15
CA PRO A 14 -5.82 -5.84 -10.84
C PRO A 14 -4.36 -6.18 -10.55
N VAL A 15 -3.68 -5.29 -9.82
CA VAL A 15 -2.37 -5.61 -9.28
C VAL A 15 -2.64 -6.79 -8.36
N ALA A 16 -2.40 -7.99 -8.87
CA ALA A 16 -2.50 -9.20 -8.09
C ALA A 16 -1.62 -8.96 -6.86
N LYS A 17 -2.20 -9.09 -5.66
CA LYS A 17 -1.55 -8.86 -4.35
C LYS A 17 -0.18 -9.54 -4.16
N LYS A 18 0.26 -10.36 -5.12
CA LYS A 18 1.44 -11.21 -5.11
C LYS A 18 2.67 -10.59 -5.79
N ASP A 19 2.49 -9.58 -6.65
CA ASP A 19 3.59 -8.89 -7.34
C ASP A 19 3.91 -7.54 -6.72
N ILE A 20 3.57 -7.34 -5.44
CA ILE A 20 3.84 -6.05 -4.80
C ILE A 20 5.26 -6.08 -4.21
N PRO A 21 6.25 -5.45 -4.86
CA PRO A 21 7.67 -5.66 -4.54
C PRO A 21 8.11 -4.90 -3.29
N LEU A 22 7.18 -4.29 -2.56
CA LEU A 22 7.47 -3.26 -1.57
C LEU A 22 6.65 -3.43 -0.28
N CYS A 23 6.44 -4.67 0.19
CA CYS A 23 6.22 -4.84 1.63
C CYS A 23 7.48 -5.40 2.25
N THR A 24 8.36 -4.48 2.62
CA THR A 24 9.55 -4.76 3.39
C THR A 24 9.69 -3.63 4.39
N ASP A 25 10.33 -3.93 5.51
CA ASP A 25 10.67 -2.91 6.48
C ASP A 25 11.76 -2.01 5.88
N LEU A 26 11.52 -0.70 5.92
CA LEU A 26 12.44 0.33 5.46
C LEU A 26 13.34 0.82 6.60
N ALA A 27 12.87 0.69 7.85
CA ALA A 27 13.63 1.08 9.02
C ALA A 27 14.36 -0.13 9.63
N ASP A 28 15.63 0.06 10.01
CA ASP A 28 16.48 -0.99 10.59
C ASP A 28 16.08 -1.38 12.02
N ASN A 29 15.22 -0.59 12.67
CA ASN A 29 14.82 -0.77 14.06
C ASN A 29 13.40 -1.29 14.24
N CYS A 30 12.75 -1.80 13.19
CA CYS A 30 11.37 -2.30 13.25
C CYS A 30 11.19 -3.38 14.32
N ASP A 31 12.15 -4.31 14.47
CA ASP A 31 12.14 -5.32 15.53
C ASP A 31 12.11 -4.72 16.95
N GLN A 32 12.79 -3.60 17.16
CA GLN A 32 12.88 -2.94 18.48
C GLN A 32 11.60 -2.20 18.84
N ILE A 33 10.85 -1.74 17.82
CA ILE A 33 9.64 -0.94 17.98
C ILE A 33 8.37 -1.72 17.62
N ALA A 34 8.46 -3.03 17.42
CA ALA A 34 7.33 -3.91 17.08
C ALA A 34 6.20 -3.86 18.12
N SER A 35 6.51 -3.55 19.38
CA SER A 35 5.49 -3.35 20.43
C SER A 35 4.56 -2.15 20.14
N THR A 36 4.99 -1.21 19.30
CA THR A 36 4.22 -0.01 18.93
C THR A 36 3.28 -0.23 17.74
N CYS A 37 3.25 -1.41 17.13
CA CYS A 37 2.36 -1.71 16.00
C CYS A 37 0.85 -1.49 16.30
N GLY A 38 0.47 -1.57 17.58
CA GLY A 38 -0.90 -1.33 18.06
C GLY A 38 -1.20 0.11 18.47
N GLU A 39 -0.17 0.96 18.62
CA GLU A 39 -0.32 2.34 19.09
C GLU A 39 -0.83 3.24 17.96
N GLU A 40 -1.95 3.92 18.17
CA GLU A 40 -2.59 4.77 17.14
C GLU A 40 -1.64 5.85 16.61
N ALA A 41 -0.87 6.46 17.51
CA ALA A 41 0.12 7.49 17.17
C ALA A 41 1.23 6.98 16.25
N TRP A 42 1.54 5.68 16.29
CA TRP A 42 2.59 5.05 15.50
C TRP A 42 2.07 4.39 14.23
N GLN A 43 0.75 4.24 14.06
CA GLN A 43 0.15 3.62 12.87
C GLN A 43 0.71 4.16 11.55
N PRO A 44 0.82 5.49 11.32
CA PRO A 44 1.32 6.00 10.04
C PRO A 44 2.77 5.57 9.77
N THR A 45 3.62 5.63 10.80
CA THR A 45 5.03 5.25 10.73
C THR A 45 5.17 3.75 10.55
N MET A 46 4.43 2.94 11.30
CA MET A 46 4.45 1.47 11.21
C MET A 46 3.96 0.99 9.85
N ILE A 47 2.94 1.63 9.28
CA ILE A 47 2.45 1.32 7.94
C ILE A 47 3.47 1.74 6.88
N SER A 48 4.20 2.84 7.08
CA SER A 48 5.18 3.35 6.11
C SER A 48 6.49 2.57 6.13
N ASP A 49 7.05 2.35 7.31
CA ASP A 49 8.47 2.01 7.49
C ASP A 49 8.66 0.62 8.09
N CYS A 50 7.65 0.06 8.77
CA CYS A 50 7.69 -1.25 9.42
C CYS A 50 6.51 -2.15 9.00
N ALA A 51 6.09 -2.03 7.74
CA ALA A 51 4.88 -2.66 7.23
C ALA A 51 4.93 -4.20 7.30
N GLN A 52 6.12 -4.78 7.17
CA GLN A 52 6.32 -6.23 7.23
C GLN A 52 6.31 -6.69 8.68
N THR A 53 7.07 -6.05 9.56
CA THR A 53 7.11 -6.35 11.00
C THR A 53 5.72 -6.27 11.64
N CYS A 54 4.91 -5.26 11.27
CA CYS A 54 3.58 -5.06 11.85
C CYS A 54 2.43 -5.76 11.10
N ASP A 55 2.72 -6.55 10.05
CA ASP A 55 1.72 -7.17 9.18
C ASP A 55 0.70 -6.17 8.59
N LYS A 56 1.20 -5.00 8.16
CA LYS A 56 0.41 -3.88 7.60
C LYS A 56 0.65 -3.66 6.11
N CYS A 57 1.20 -4.65 5.40
CA CYS A 57 1.45 -4.59 3.96
C CYS A 57 0.27 -4.05 3.16
N GLU A 58 -0.95 -4.54 3.43
CA GLU A 58 -2.16 -4.11 2.71
C GLU A 58 -2.46 -2.61 2.90
N LEU A 59 -2.20 -2.08 4.09
CA LEU A 59 -2.36 -0.65 4.37
C LEU A 59 -1.24 0.19 3.73
N HIS A 60 -0.02 -0.34 3.71
CA HIS A 60 1.13 0.30 3.06
C HIS A 60 0.84 0.56 1.59
N PHE A 61 0.30 -0.44 0.89
CA PHE A 61 -0.05 -0.31 -0.53
C PHE A 61 -1.14 0.73 -0.79
N GLN A 62 -2.19 0.77 0.04
CA GLN A 62 -3.22 1.80 -0.07
C GLN A 62 -2.65 3.22 0.14
N MET A 63 -1.66 3.38 1.02
CA MET A 63 -0.98 4.66 1.21
C MET A 63 -0.12 5.04 0.01
N LEU A 64 0.61 4.09 -0.57
CA LEU A 64 1.42 4.34 -1.78
C LEU A 64 0.56 4.75 -2.97
N GLU A 65 -0.57 4.07 -3.21
CA GLU A 65 -1.51 4.41 -4.28
C GLU A 65 -2.06 5.84 -4.11
N LYS A 66 -2.43 6.21 -2.88
CA LYS A 66 -2.88 7.57 -2.56
C LYS A 66 -1.78 8.62 -2.75
N LYS A 67 -0.54 8.31 -2.35
CA LYS A 67 0.63 9.20 -2.56
C LYS A 67 0.93 9.39 -4.04
N LEU A 68 0.85 8.33 -4.85
CA LEU A 68 1.05 8.42 -6.30
C LEU A 68 -0.05 9.27 -6.96
N ALA A 69 -1.30 9.12 -6.52
CA ALA A 69 -2.40 9.96 -7.00
C ALA A 69 -2.21 11.44 -6.60
N ALA A 70 -1.67 11.71 -5.41
CA ALA A 70 -1.38 13.07 -4.95
C ALA A 70 -0.17 13.72 -5.63
N ALA A 71 0.80 12.93 -6.10
CA ALA A 71 1.99 13.40 -6.79
C ALA A 71 1.75 13.74 -8.28
N ALA A 72 0.58 13.36 -8.83
CA ALA A 72 0.20 13.58 -10.22
C ALA A 72 -0.76 14.78 -10.42
N ALA A 73 -1.02 15.56 -9.36
CA ALA A 73 -1.87 16.76 -9.35
C ALA A 73 -1.03 18.04 -9.20
#